data_AF-A0A9P9GQN8-F1
#
_entry.id   AF-A0A9P9GQN8-F1
#
_cell.length_a   1.000
_cell.length_b   1.000
_cell.length_c   1.000
_cell.angle_alpha   90.00
_cell.angle_beta   90.00
_cell.angle_gamma   90.00
#
_symmetry.space_group_name_H-M   'P 1'
#
loop_
_entity.id
_entity.type
_entity.pdbx_description
1 polymer ?
#
loop_
_entity_poly.entity_id
_entity_poly.type
_entity_poly.pdbx_seq_one_letter_code
_entity_poly.pdbx_strand_id
1 'polypeptide(L)'
;MEAIAFKVSRGFTYNYFRVTPSAEPPKPYILFLHGFPSIALEWQHQIEHFRQLGFGVIAPDLLGYGGSSRPSDASHYRFKHMSYDVAEILDHEHVDVVCGVGHDMGAGLLARLSFYHPHRFSKLAFLTTGYLRPGASFDIDTANSLSQKNLGYSLFGYMKFFTEDPDAVEIINSHQDSFTSLLYAKDPVEWTKHLGPIGATKEWLLEDKQAELGSWLPKTYLAARKEAFSKDGGYQAPLNWYRVLVSNSNLQDEPGTSSLPSCLQIADYKSHRG
;
A
#
# COMPACT_ATOMS: atom_id res chain seq x y z
N MET A 1 21.13 2.42 3.77
CA MET A 1 20.42 1.57 2.79
C MET A 1 20.66 2.21 1.45
N GLU A 2 21.12 1.45 0.46
CA GLU A 2 21.28 1.98 -0.88
C GLU A 2 19.92 1.92 -1.58
N ALA A 3 19.51 3.04 -2.19
CA ALA A 3 18.33 3.09 -3.03
C ALA A 3 18.76 2.73 -4.44
N ILE A 4 18.16 1.69 -5.01
CA ILE A 4 18.42 1.23 -6.37
C ILE A 4 17.25 1.67 -7.24
N ALA A 5 17.55 2.10 -8.47
CA ALA A 5 16.54 2.41 -9.47
C ALA A 5 16.60 1.35 -10.60
N PHE A 6 15.48 0.68 -10.84
CA PHE A 6 15.36 -0.33 -11.89
C PHE A 6 14.21 0.00 -12.83
N LYS A 7 14.43 -0.11 -14.14
CA LYS A 7 13.41 0.14 -15.16
C LYS A 7 12.84 -1.19 -15.64
N VAL A 8 11.56 -1.42 -15.35
CA VAL A 8 10.83 -2.62 -15.77
C VAL A 8 10.50 -2.57 -17.27
N SER A 9 10.14 -3.72 -17.84
CA SER A 9 9.85 -3.90 -19.27
C SER A 9 8.74 -2.99 -19.80
N ARG A 10 7.78 -2.63 -18.94
CA ARG A 10 6.70 -1.66 -19.21
C ARG A 10 7.17 -0.21 -19.30
N GLY A 11 8.44 0.07 -19.05
CA GLY A 11 9.07 1.37 -19.22
C GLY A 11 9.04 2.27 -17.97
N PHE A 12 8.50 1.79 -16.85
CA PHE A 12 8.48 2.50 -15.58
C PHE A 12 9.72 2.20 -14.75
N THR A 13 10.20 3.20 -14.02
CA THR A 13 11.30 3.06 -13.06
C THR A 13 10.73 2.86 -11.66
N TYR A 14 11.23 1.85 -10.95
CA TYR A 14 10.98 1.63 -9.54
C TYR A 14 12.24 1.96 -8.73
N ASN A 15 12.08 2.79 -7.70
CA ASN A 15 13.10 2.95 -6.67
C ASN A 15 12.81 1.96 -5.53
N TYR A 16 13.85 1.34 -4.98
CA TYR A 16 13.68 0.37 -3.89
C TYR A 16 14.91 0.30 -3.00
N PHE A 17 14.68 -0.09 -1.74
CA PHE A 17 15.76 -0.45 -0.83
C PHE A 17 16.12 -1.92 -0.97
N ARG A 18 17.43 -2.19 -0.97
CA ARG A 18 17.99 -3.54 -0.97
C ARG A 18 18.87 -3.76 0.26
N VAL A 19 18.73 -4.93 0.87
CA VAL A 19 19.66 -5.48 1.86
C VAL A 19 20.05 -6.88 1.42
N THR A 20 21.35 -7.13 1.30
CA THR A 20 21.88 -8.48 1.04
C THR A 20 21.89 -9.29 2.34
N PRO A 21 21.44 -10.57 2.34
CA PRO A 21 21.56 -11.46 3.49
C PRO A 21 23.02 -11.57 3.95
N SER A 22 23.23 -11.59 5.26
CA SER A 22 24.57 -11.71 5.86
C SER A 22 24.77 -12.99 6.68
N ALA A 23 23.74 -13.82 6.80
CA ALA A 23 23.81 -15.10 7.50
C ALA A 23 24.49 -16.18 6.64
N GLU A 24 25.13 -17.15 7.31
CA GLU A 24 25.68 -18.36 6.69
C GLU A 24 25.05 -19.60 7.36
N PRO A 25 24.24 -20.41 6.64
CA PRO A 25 23.80 -20.20 5.25
C PRO A 25 22.85 -18.99 5.10
N PRO A 26 22.70 -18.42 3.88
CA PRO A 26 21.85 -17.27 3.64
C PRO A 26 20.41 -17.47 4.11
N LYS A 27 19.87 -16.49 4.85
CA LYS A 27 18.45 -16.46 5.18
C LYS A 27 17.61 -15.98 3.99
N PRO A 28 16.31 -16.34 3.93
CA PRO A 28 15.43 -15.89 2.86
C PRO A 28 15.34 -14.37 2.74
N TYR A 29 15.01 -13.87 1.55
CA TYR A 29 14.65 -12.48 1.35
C TYR A 29 13.24 -12.19 1.86
N ILE A 30 13.04 -10.97 2.36
CA ILE A 30 11.71 -10.44 2.69
C ILE A 30 11.37 -9.33 1.69
N LEU A 31 10.22 -9.46 1.03
CA LEU A 31 9.65 -8.44 0.16
C LEU A 31 8.63 -7.63 0.95
N PHE A 32 8.87 -6.34 1.13
CA PHE A 32 7.93 -5.43 1.80
C PHE A 32 7.20 -4.54 0.79
N LEU A 33 5.86 -4.59 0.80
CA LEU A 33 4.99 -3.79 -0.06
C LEU A 33 4.17 -2.81 0.79
N HIS A 34 4.46 -1.53 0.63
CA HIS A 34 3.93 -0.42 1.43
C HIS A 34 2.47 -0.06 1.06
N GLY A 35 1.81 0.74 1.90
CA GLY A 35 0.40 1.13 1.75
C GLY A 35 0.18 2.51 1.12
N PHE A 36 -1.08 2.95 1.05
CA PHE A 36 -1.43 4.34 0.82
C PHE A 36 -1.61 5.08 2.15
N PRO A 37 -1.17 6.35 2.25
CA PRO A 37 -0.21 7.04 1.41
C PRO A 37 1.14 7.01 2.11
N SER A 38 1.93 5.99 1.81
CA SER A 38 3.27 5.78 2.36
C SER A 38 4.35 5.77 1.26
N ILE A 39 5.59 5.61 1.68
CA ILE A 39 6.76 5.33 0.84
C ILE A 39 7.51 4.12 1.43
N ALA A 40 8.45 3.52 0.70
CA ALA A 40 9.20 2.35 1.15
C ALA A 40 9.86 2.52 2.52
N LEU A 41 10.19 3.77 2.88
CA LEU A 41 10.77 4.12 4.19
C LEU A 41 9.83 3.80 5.37
N GLU A 42 8.54 3.51 5.15
CA GLU A 42 7.64 3.04 6.22
C GLU A 42 8.20 1.79 6.90
N TRP A 43 8.93 0.97 6.15
CA TRP A 43 9.51 -0.28 6.62
C TRP A 43 10.87 -0.13 7.30
N GLN A 44 11.40 1.08 7.50
CA GLN A 44 12.76 1.30 8.00
C GLN A 44 13.07 0.51 9.29
N HIS A 45 12.11 0.42 10.21
CA HIS A 45 12.29 -0.30 11.47
C HIS A 45 12.31 -1.82 11.26
N GLN A 46 11.46 -2.35 10.37
CA GLN A 46 11.43 -3.76 10.02
C GLN A 46 12.68 -4.15 9.23
N ILE A 47 13.09 -3.33 8.25
CA ILE A 47 14.31 -3.53 7.47
C ILE A 47 15.51 -3.61 8.42
N GLU A 48 15.65 -2.67 9.36
CA GLU A 48 16.75 -2.67 10.32
C GLU A 48 16.76 -3.93 11.19
N HIS A 49 15.59 -4.30 11.73
CA HIS A 49 15.45 -5.48 12.56
C HIS A 49 15.86 -6.77 11.82
N PHE A 50 15.31 -7.00 10.62
CA PHE A 50 15.58 -8.22 9.86
C PHE A 50 16.99 -8.26 9.28
N ARG A 51 17.57 -7.11 8.93
CA ARG A 51 18.98 -7.00 8.55
C ARG A 51 19.90 -7.49 9.67
N GLN A 52 19.65 -7.08 10.92
CA GLN A 52 20.44 -7.53 12.07
C GLN A 52 20.32 -9.04 12.32
N LEU A 53 19.18 -9.63 11.95
CA LEU A 53 18.95 -11.07 12.00
C LEU A 53 19.54 -11.82 10.79
N GLY A 54 20.17 -11.12 9.84
CA GLY A 54 20.84 -11.70 8.67
C GLY A 54 19.94 -12.00 7.47
N PHE A 55 18.70 -11.49 7.44
CA PHE A 55 17.81 -11.64 6.29
C PHE A 55 18.14 -10.64 5.17
N GLY A 56 17.85 -11.05 3.93
CA GLY A 56 17.81 -10.12 2.81
C GLY A 56 16.50 -9.35 2.77
N VAL A 57 16.50 -8.16 2.18
CA VAL A 57 15.29 -7.33 2.05
C VAL A 57 15.23 -6.67 0.67
N ILE A 58 14.02 -6.65 0.09
CA ILE A 58 13.64 -5.82 -1.05
C ILE A 58 12.40 -5.03 -0.64
N ALA A 59 12.45 -3.70 -0.72
CA ALA A 59 11.33 -2.83 -0.36
C ALA A 59 11.18 -1.69 -1.39
N PRO A 60 10.33 -1.86 -2.42
CA PRO A 60 10.10 -0.84 -3.43
C PRO A 60 9.21 0.30 -2.94
N ASP A 61 9.52 1.51 -3.39
CA ASP A 61 8.51 2.54 -3.59
C ASP A 61 7.59 2.03 -4.70
N LEU A 62 6.32 1.82 -4.41
CA LEU A 62 5.37 1.29 -5.39
C LEU A 62 5.05 2.34 -6.46
N LEU A 63 4.45 1.92 -7.57
CA LEU A 63 4.11 2.81 -8.68
C LEU A 63 3.29 4.00 -8.17
N GLY A 64 3.69 5.21 -8.55
CA GLY A 64 3.07 6.45 -8.08
C GLY A 64 3.66 7.06 -6.81
N TYR A 65 4.61 6.40 -6.14
CA TYR A 65 5.16 6.85 -4.86
C TYR A 65 6.65 7.09 -4.88
N GLY A 66 7.13 7.85 -3.89
CA GLY A 66 8.56 8.05 -3.63
C GLY A 66 9.34 8.43 -4.88
N GLY A 67 10.44 7.70 -5.13
CA GLY A 67 11.25 7.87 -6.34
C GLY A 67 10.75 7.12 -7.57
N SER A 68 9.70 6.30 -7.45
CA SER A 68 9.18 5.50 -8.56
C SER A 68 8.38 6.34 -9.56
N SER A 69 8.22 5.84 -10.78
CA SER A 69 7.46 6.51 -11.84
C SER A 69 6.01 6.77 -11.43
N ARG A 70 5.46 7.90 -11.92
CA ARG A 70 4.14 8.44 -11.59
C ARG A 70 3.27 8.61 -12.84
N PRO A 71 2.90 7.53 -13.55
CA PRO A 71 1.99 7.66 -14.68
C PRO A 71 0.65 8.26 -14.24
N SER A 72 0.07 9.13 -15.07
CA SER A 72 -1.21 9.76 -14.75
C SER A 72 -2.40 8.84 -15.05
N ASP A 73 -2.28 7.93 -16.02
CA ASP A 73 -3.33 7.00 -16.41
C ASP A 73 -3.49 5.87 -15.37
N ALA A 74 -4.70 5.76 -14.83
CA ALA A 74 -5.10 4.74 -13.87
C ALA A 74 -4.96 3.30 -14.42
N SER A 75 -5.02 3.10 -15.74
CA SER A 75 -4.87 1.78 -16.35
C SER A 75 -3.53 1.11 -16.00
N HIS A 76 -2.48 1.91 -15.77
CA HIS A 76 -1.16 1.43 -15.37
C HIS A 76 -1.12 0.87 -13.95
N TYR A 77 -2.09 1.20 -13.10
CA TYR A 77 -2.19 0.83 -11.68
C TYR A 77 -3.02 -0.44 -11.45
N ARG A 78 -3.41 -1.16 -12.50
CA ARG A 78 -4.02 -2.48 -12.35
C ARG A 78 -3.04 -3.44 -11.68
N PHE A 79 -3.52 -4.21 -10.71
CA PHE A 79 -2.67 -4.98 -9.80
C PHE A 79 -1.95 -6.12 -10.51
N LYS A 80 -2.52 -6.68 -11.59
CA LYS A 80 -1.82 -7.63 -12.47
C LYS A 80 -0.52 -7.03 -12.98
N HIS A 81 -0.60 -5.86 -13.60
CA HIS A 81 0.56 -5.19 -14.17
C HIS A 81 1.64 -4.88 -13.13
N MET A 82 1.26 -4.29 -12.01
CA MET A 82 2.21 -4.00 -10.94
C MET A 82 2.79 -5.27 -10.31
N SER A 83 2.07 -6.40 -10.38
CA SER A 83 2.61 -7.70 -9.94
C SER A 83 3.75 -8.15 -10.85
N TYR A 84 3.59 -8.04 -12.18
CA TYR A 84 4.69 -8.32 -13.11
C TYR A 84 5.86 -7.36 -12.90
N ASP A 85 5.59 -6.07 -12.70
CA ASP A 85 6.63 -5.07 -12.43
C ASP A 85 7.46 -5.43 -11.18
N VAL A 86 6.81 -5.90 -10.09
CA VAL A 86 7.51 -6.35 -8.87
C VAL A 86 8.25 -7.68 -9.09
N ALA A 87 7.70 -8.61 -9.87
CA ALA A 87 8.38 -9.85 -10.21
C ALA A 87 9.67 -9.59 -11.00
N GLU A 88 9.67 -8.61 -11.91
CA GLU A 88 10.86 -8.18 -12.64
C GLU A 88 11.95 -7.59 -11.73
N ILE A 89 11.57 -6.86 -10.66
CA ILE A 89 12.54 -6.41 -9.64
C ILE A 89 13.19 -7.61 -8.94
N LEU A 90 12.41 -8.64 -8.60
CA LEU A 90 12.96 -9.86 -7.99
C LEU A 90 13.89 -10.61 -8.96
N ASP A 91 13.56 -10.67 -10.26
CA ASP A 91 14.40 -11.25 -11.29
C ASP A 91 15.73 -10.50 -11.45
N HIS A 92 15.67 -9.17 -11.45
CA HIS A 92 16.85 -8.31 -11.52
C HIS A 92 17.81 -8.53 -10.35
N GLU A 93 17.25 -8.79 -9.16
CA GLU A 93 18.00 -9.06 -7.94
C GLU A 93 18.47 -10.52 -7.80
N HIS A 94 18.15 -11.37 -8.78
CA HIS A 94 18.41 -12.82 -8.75
C HIS A 94 17.81 -13.48 -7.51
N VAL A 95 16.60 -13.06 -7.12
CA VAL A 95 15.86 -13.59 -5.98
C VAL A 95 14.67 -14.42 -6.46
N ASP A 96 14.80 -15.74 -6.33
CA ASP A 96 13.78 -16.69 -6.77
C ASP A 96 12.59 -16.75 -5.80
N VAL A 97 12.84 -16.84 -4.49
CA VAL A 97 11.80 -17.05 -3.46
C VAL A 97 11.95 -16.07 -2.31
N VAL A 98 10.84 -15.46 -1.89
CA VAL A 98 10.76 -14.50 -0.78
C VAL A 98 9.71 -14.88 0.26
N CYS A 99 9.80 -14.26 1.44
CA CYS A 99 8.67 -14.03 2.33
C CYS A 99 8.02 -12.69 1.94
N GLY A 100 6.75 -12.69 1.55
CA GLY A 100 6.03 -11.47 1.17
C GLY A 100 5.31 -10.84 2.35
N VAL A 101 5.43 -9.52 2.53
CA VAL A 101 4.73 -8.74 3.55
C VAL A 101 4.07 -7.54 2.89
N GLY A 102 2.76 -7.43 3.02
CA GLY A 102 1.97 -6.33 2.44
C GLY A 102 1.16 -5.60 3.49
N HIS A 103 1.11 -4.28 3.39
CA HIS A 103 0.32 -3.39 4.25
C HIS A 103 -0.69 -2.60 3.41
N ASP A 104 -1.95 -2.49 3.86
CA ASP A 104 -2.99 -1.67 3.19
C ASP A 104 -3.13 -2.03 1.69
N MET A 105 -2.98 -1.09 0.75
CA MET A 105 -3.01 -1.35 -0.69
C MET A 105 -1.89 -2.29 -1.15
N GLY A 106 -0.76 -2.30 -0.46
CA GLY A 106 0.33 -3.25 -0.65
C GLY A 106 -0.07 -4.70 -0.31
N ALA A 107 -0.99 -4.92 0.63
CA ALA A 107 -1.59 -6.23 0.86
C ALA A 107 -2.47 -6.66 -0.33
N GLY A 108 -3.22 -5.73 -0.92
CA GLY A 108 -3.96 -5.95 -2.16
C GLY A 108 -3.06 -6.38 -3.31
N LEU A 109 -1.93 -5.69 -3.50
CA LEU A 109 -0.92 -6.06 -4.50
C LEU A 109 -0.27 -7.41 -4.18
N LEU A 110 0.11 -7.68 -2.93
CA LEU A 110 0.71 -8.95 -2.52
C LEU A 110 -0.21 -10.14 -2.84
N ALA A 111 -1.52 -9.97 -2.65
CA ALA A 111 -2.50 -11.00 -2.98
C ALA A 111 -2.53 -11.34 -4.48
N ARG A 112 -2.35 -10.35 -5.36
CA ARG A 112 -2.27 -10.57 -6.82
C ARG A 112 -0.91 -11.10 -7.22
N LEU A 113 0.17 -10.58 -6.65
CA LEU A 113 1.52 -11.04 -6.93
C LEU A 113 1.69 -12.51 -6.59
N SER A 114 1.20 -12.96 -5.43
CA SER A 114 1.19 -14.39 -5.05
C SER A 114 0.24 -15.24 -5.88
N PHE A 115 -0.81 -14.64 -6.46
CA PHE A 115 -1.71 -15.34 -7.38
C PHE A 115 -1.07 -15.55 -8.76
N TYR A 116 -0.46 -14.51 -9.34
CA TYR A 116 0.18 -14.58 -10.67
C TYR A 116 1.55 -15.27 -10.64
N HIS A 117 2.27 -15.21 -9.51
CA HIS A 117 3.62 -15.75 -9.34
C HIS A 117 3.74 -16.60 -8.05
N PRO A 118 2.92 -17.66 -7.87
CA PRO A 118 2.87 -18.41 -6.62
C PRO A 118 4.20 -19.08 -6.23
N HIS A 119 5.02 -19.43 -7.22
CA HIS A 119 6.34 -20.04 -7.01
C HIS A 119 7.36 -19.09 -6.36
N ARG A 120 7.09 -17.79 -6.30
CA ARG A 120 8.00 -16.79 -5.71
C ARG A 120 7.84 -16.65 -4.20
N PHE A 121 6.88 -17.32 -3.58
CA PHE A 121 6.55 -17.11 -2.16
C PHE A 121 6.68 -18.37 -1.34
N SER A 122 7.50 -18.29 -0.30
CA SER A 122 7.56 -19.30 0.77
C SER A 122 6.55 -19.03 1.88
N LYS A 123 6.28 -17.74 2.17
CA LYS A 123 5.35 -17.27 3.21
C LYS A 123 4.74 -15.93 2.81
N LEU A 124 3.57 -15.63 3.35
CA LEU A 124 2.85 -14.37 3.16
C LEU A 124 2.39 -13.83 4.50
N ALA A 125 2.54 -12.52 4.72
CA ALA A 125 1.99 -11.78 5.84
C ALA A 125 1.23 -10.55 5.34
N PHE A 126 0.05 -10.33 5.91
CA PHE A 126 -0.87 -9.26 5.54
C PHE A 126 -1.13 -8.39 6.77
N LEU A 127 -0.82 -7.10 6.69
CA LEU A 127 -0.97 -6.13 7.77
C LEU A 127 -2.09 -5.15 7.45
N THR A 128 -2.94 -4.87 8.44
CA THR A 128 -4.13 -3.99 8.38
C THR A 128 -5.25 -4.49 7.45
N THR A 129 -4.91 -4.92 6.23
CA THR A 129 -5.82 -5.50 5.26
C THR A 129 -5.48 -6.97 5.04
N GLY A 130 -6.45 -7.87 5.22
CA GLY A 130 -6.27 -9.31 5.00
C GLY A 130 -6.09 -9.68 3.52
N TYR A 131 -5.99 -10.98 3.23
CA TYR A 131 -5.89 -11.47 1.85
C TYR A 131 -7.11 -11.03 1.01
N LEU A 132 -6.87 -10.15 0.03
CA LEU A 132 -7.88 -9.72 -0.92
C LEU A 132 -7.89 -10.67 -2.12
N ARG A 133 -8.88 -11.58 -2.14
CA ARG A 133 -9.04 -12.56 -3.21
C ARG A 133 -9.15 -11.87 -4.59
N PRO A 134 -8.28 -12.21 -5.56
CA PRO A 134 -8.46 -11.81 -6.96
C PRO A 134 -9.85 -12.20 -7.48
N GLY A 135 -10.48 -11.34 -8.27
CA GLY A 135 -11.82 -11.55 -8.83
C GLY A 135 -12.95 -11.18 -7.87
N ALA A 136 -12.67 -10.65 -6.68
CA ALA A 136 -13.68 -10.06 -5.81
C ALA A 136 -13.98 -8.62 -6.23
N SER A 137 -15.25 -8.32 -6.48
CA SER A 137 -15.70 -6.94 -6.69
C SER A 137 -15.78 -6.18 -5.38
N PHE A 138 -15.48 -4.89 -5.42
CA PHE A 138 -15.67 -3.96 -4.31
C PHE A 138 -16.72 -2.91 -4.70
N ASP A 139 -17.78 -2.81 -3.90
CA ASP A 139 -18.83 -1.80 -4.04
C ASP A 139 -18.80 -0.88 -2.83
N ILE A 140 -18.34 0.35 -3.05
CA ILE A 140 -18.09 1.34 -2.00
C ILE A 140 -19.39 1.79 -1.32
N ASP A 141 -20.50 1.91 -2.06
CA ASP A 141 -21.78 2.37 -1.54
C ASP A 141 -22.41 1.31 -0.64
N THR A 142 -22.34 0.04 -1.04
CA THR A 142 -22.75 -1.11 -0.24
C THR A 142 -21.89 -1.21 1.02
N ALA A 143 -20.57 -1.09 0.89
CA ALA A 143 -19.65 -1.15 2.03
C ALA A 143 -19.94 -0.05 3.06
N ASN A 144 -20.12 1.20 2.62
CA ASN A 144 -20.47 2.33 3.49
C ASN A 144 -21.87 2.19 4.07
N SER A 145 -22.86 1.71 3.31
CA SER A 145 -24.22 1.47 3.81
C SER A 145 -24.24 0.41 4.92
N LEU A 146 -23.49 -0.67 4.74
CA LEU A 146 -23.36 -1.73 5.75
C LEU A 146 -22.64 -1.24 7.01
N SER A 147 -21.55 -0.48 6.86
CA SER A 147 -20.85 0.06 8.03
C SER A 147 -21.70 1.10 8.75
N GLN A 148 -22.41 1.97 8.02
CA GLN A 148 -23.32 2.96 8.60
C GLN A 148 -24.40 2.27 9.45
N LYS A 149 -24.98 1.18 8.94
CA LYS A 149 -26.00 0.40 9.65
C LYS A 149 -25.45 -0.30 10.90
N ASN A 150 -24.24 -0.85 10.83
CA ASN A 150 -23.69 -1.73 11.88
C ASN A 150 -22.85 -0.99 12.92
N LEU A 151 -22.21 0.12 12.54
CA LEU A 151 -21.24 0.86 13.34
C LEU A 151 -21.68 2.31 13.63
N GLY A 152 -22.71 2.82 12.95
CA GLY A 152 -23.19 4.19 13.09
C GLY A 152 -22.44 5.23 12.25
N TYR A 153 -21.45 4.82 11.47
CA TYR A 153 -20.71 5.68 10.54
C TYR A 153 -20.24 4.91 9.29
N SER A 154 -20.04 5.63 8.18
CA SER A 154 -19.42 5.07 6.97
C SER A 154 -17.94 4.81 7.21
N LEU A 155 -17.37 3.71 6.71
CA LEU A 155 -15.96 3.36 6.95
C LEU A 155 -15.02 3.87 5.85
N PHE A 156 -15.54 4.00 4.63
CA PHE A 156 -14.78 4.27 3.40
C PHE A 156 -15.28 5.52 2.67
N GLY A 157 -15.87 6.50 3.36
CA GLY A 157 -16.37 7.73 2.75
C GLY A 157 -15.27 8.54 2.06
N TYR A 158 -14.05 8.54 2.62
CA TYR A 158 -12.88 9.15 1.97
C TYR A 158 -12.59 8.57 0.58
N MET A 159 -12.89 7.29 0.32
CA MET A 159 -12.63 6.70 -0.99
C MET A 159 -13.52 7.34 -2.06
N LYS A 160 -14.77 7.71 -1.73
CA LYS A 160 -15.64 8.48 -2.65
C LYS A 160 -15.02 9.84 -2.96
N PHE A 161 -14.50 10.53 -1.95
CA PHE A 161 -13.76 11.79 -2.16
C PHE A 161 -12.57 11.58 -3.11
N PHE A 162 -11.76 10.54 -2.91
CA PHE A 162 -10.59 10.28 -3.76
C PHE A 162 -10.92 9.94 -5.22
N THR A 163 -12.06 9.28 -5.48
CA THR A 163 -12.38 8.74 -6.80
C THR A 163 -13.45 9.50 -7.57
N GLU A 164 -14.37 10.18 -6.88
CA GLU A 164 -15.53 10.84 -7.49
C GLU A 164 -15.41 12.37 -7.50
N ASP A 165 -14.64 12.97 -6.58
CA ASP A 165 -14.47 14.42 -6.52
C ASP A 165 -13.37 14.89 -7.49
N PRO A 166 -13.69 15.76 -8.47
CA PRO A 166 -12.71 16.23 -9.46
C PRO A 166 -11.60 17.08 -8.83
N ASP A 167 -11.87 17.71 -7.68
CA ASP A 167 -10.94 18.63 -7.02
C ASP A 167 -10.08 17.92 -5.97
N ALA A 168 -10.29 16.61 -5.74
CA ALA A 168 -9.62 15.87 -4.67
C ALA A 168 -8.09 16.00 -4.70
N VAL A 169 -7.50 15.92 -5.89
CA VAL A 169 -6.05 16.06 -6.06
C VAL A 169 -5.57 17.44 -5.65
N GLU A 170 -6.25 18.50 -6.11
CA GLU A 170 -5.89 19.88 -5.81
C GLU A 170 -6.06 20.19 -4.32
N ILE A 171 -7.19 19.77 -3.74
CA ILE A 171 -7.47 19.95 -2.31
C ILE A 171 -6.43 19.24 -1.45
N ILE A 172 -6.15 17.95 -1.71
CA ILE A 172 -5.15 17.20 -0.92
C ILE A 172 -3.75 17.81 -1.08
N ASN A 173 -3.36 18.18 -2.30
CA ASN A 173 -2.05 18.79 -2.56
C ASN A 173 -1.90 20.16 -1.88
N SER A 174 -2.99 20.92 -1.73
CA SER A 174 -3.00 22.23 -1.07
C SER A 174 -3.04 22.12 0.47
N HIS A 175 -3.54 21.00 1.00
CA HIS A 175 -3.74 20.76 2.43
C HIS A 175 -2.97 19.54 2.96
N GLN A 176 -1.71 19.34 2.52
CA GLN A 176 -0.97 18.10 2.82
C GLN A 176 -0.70 17.88 4.31
N ASP A 177 -0.44 18.93 5.08
CA ASP A 177 -0.19 18.81 6.52
C ASP A 177 -1.49 18.42 7.26
N SER A 178 -2.62 19.05 6.89
CA SER A 178 -3.95 18.66 7.34
C SER A 178 -4.27 17.20 7.00
N PHE A 179 -4.05 16.78 5.76
CA PHE A 179 -4.27 15.40 5.32
C PHE A 179 -3.39 14.39 6.06
N THR A 180 -2.10 14.71 6.23
CA THR A 180 -1.16 13.86 6.95
C THR A 180 -1.56 13.73 8.43
N SER A 181 -1.99 14.83 9.06
CA SER A 181 -2.43 14.79 10.46
C SER A 181 -3.65 13.90 10.67
N LEU A 182 -4.58 13.85 9.72
CA LEU A 182 -5.76 12.99 9.80
C LEU A 182 -5.38 11.51 9.65
N LEU A 183 -4.53 11.19 8.69
CA LEU A 183 -4.14 9.80 8.41
C LEU A 183 -3.23 9.19 9.49
N TYR A 184 -2.44 10.02 10.16
CA TYR A 184 -1.52 9.60 11.22
C TYR A 184 -1.92 10.17 12.59
N ALA A 185 -3.21 10.43 12.78
CA ALA A 185 -3.76 10.90 14.04
C ALA A 185 -3.41 9.94 15.18
N LYS A 186 -3.02 10.51 16.32
CA LYS A 186 -2.75 9.77 17.56
C LYS A 186 -4.00 9.06 18.07
N ASP A 187 -5.15 9.74 17.97
CA ASP A 187 -6.44 9.17 18.36
C ASP A 187 -7.16 8.61 17.12
N PRO A 188 -7.35 7.27 17.02
CA PRO A 188 -8.05 6.67 15.88
C PRO A 188 -9.54 7.06 15.82
N VAL A 189 -10.11 7.64 16.88
CA VAL A 189 -11.48 8.18 16.85
C VAL A 189 -11.63 9.26 15.78
N GLU A 190 -10.57 10.00 15.45
CA GLU A 190 -10.57 10.99 14.37
C GLU A 190 -10.99 10.37 13.03
N TRP A 191 -10.61 9.11 12.75
CA TRP A 191 -11.01 8.44 11.52
C TRP A 191 -12.52 8.20 11.46
N THR A 192 -13.15 7.86 12.58
CA THR A 192 -14.60 7.62 12.65
C THR A 192 -15.43 8.89 12.40
N LYS A 193 -14.82 10.07 12.61
CA LYS A 193 -15.47 11.37 12.46
C LYS A 193 -15.14 12.05 11.14
N HIS A 194 -13.90 11.92 10.67
CA HIS A 194 -13.35 12.77 9.61
C HIS A 194 -12.78 12.01 8.41
N LEU A 195 -12.57 10.70 8.52
CA LEU A 195 -12.10 9.88 7.39
C LEU A 195 -13.22 8.97 6.86
N GLY A 196 -13.93 8.32 7.76
CA GLY A 196 -14.99 7.37 7.45
C GLY A 196 -16.25 8.02 6.85
N PRO A 197 -16.85 9.03 7.49
CA PRO A 197 -18.08 9.65 6.99
C PRO A 197 -17.90 10.29 5.62
N ILE A 198 -18.90 10.11 4.73
CA ILE A 198 -18.88 10.65 3.37
C ILE A 198 -18.83 12.19 3.44
N GLY A 199 -17.87 12.78 2.72
CA GLY A 199 -17.65 14.23 2.66
C GLY A 199 -16.79 14.81 3.79
N ALA A 200 -16.65 14.12 4.93
CA ALA A 200 -15.97 14.67 6.10
C ALA A 200 -14.46 14.90 5.89
N THR A 201 -13.81 14.10 5.03
CA THR A 201 -12.40 14.32 4.68
C THR A 201 -12.21 15.62 3.91
N LYS A 202 -13.10 15.93 2.96
CA LYS A 202 -13.03 17.17 2.20
C LYS A 202 -13.24 18.37 3.12
N GLU A 203 -14.24 18.32 3.99
CA GLU A 203 -14.51 19.35 4.99
C GLU A 203 -13.30 19.58 5.91
N TRP A 204 -12.72 18.51 6.45
CA TRP A 204 -11.51 18.58 7.28
C TRP A 204 -10.35 19.32 6.59
N LEU A 205 -10.12 19.01 5.31
CA LEU A 205 -9.04 19.62 4.53
C LEU A 205 -9.33 21.09 4.21
N LEU A 206 -10.55 21.43 3.79
CA LEU A 206 -10.92 22.81 3.46
C LEU A 206 -10.91 23.73 4.68
N GLU A 207 -11.12 23.18 5.87
CA GLU A 207 -10.98 23.90 7.14
C GLU A 207 -9.54 23.90 7.70
N ASP A 208 -8.60 23.24 7.00
CA ASP A 208 -7.20 23.08 7.37
C ASP A 208 -6.99 22.56 8.80
N LYS A 209 -7.90 21.69 9.25
CA LYS A 209 -7.85 21.09 10.60
C LYS A 209 -6.61 20.21 10.72
N GLN A 210 -6.03 20.18 11.93
CA GLN A 210 -4.89 19.29 12.23
C GLN A 210 -5.10 18.56 13.56
N ALA A 211 -4.93 17.24 13.52
CA ALA A 211 -4.95 16.38 14.71
C ALA A 211 -3.55 16.26 15.32
N GLU A 212 -3.46 15.88 16.60
CA GLU A 212 -2.19 15.48 17.21
C GLU A 212 -1.66 14.24 16.48
N LEU A 213 -0.41 14.30 15.99
CA LEU A 213 0.24 13.16 15.33
C LEU A 213 0.64 12.09 16.34
N GLY A 214 0.57 10.82 15.92
CA GLY A 214 1.05 9.69 16.71
C GLY A 214 2.53 9.81 17.08
N SER A 215 2.87 9.57 18.35
CA SER A 215 4.26 9.66 18.85
C SER A 215 5.21 8.62 18.25
N TRP A 216 4.65 7.57 17.65
CA TRP A 216 5.39 6.52 16.95
C TRP A 216 5.87 6.94 15.55
N LEU A 217 5.48 8.12 15.05
CA LEU A 217 5.83 8.56 13.71
C LEU A 217 7.14 9.36 13.71
N PRO A 218 8.24 8.84 13.14
CA PRO A 218 9.52 9.55 13.16
C PRO A 218 9.45 10.85 12.35
N LYS A 219 10.01 11.94 12.89
CA LYS A 219 10.11 13.23 12.18
C LYS A 219 10.85 13.12 10.84
N THR A 220 11.85 12.25 10.77
CA THR A 220 12.60 11.95 9.54
C THR A 220 11.71 11.30 8.46
N TYR A 221 10.83 10.38 8.86
CA TYR A 221 9.86 9.78 7.95
C TYR A 221 8.85 10.82 7.44
N LEU A 222 8.32 11.67 8.33
CA LEU A 222 7.42 12.76 7.96
C LEU A 222 8.04 13.70 6.92
N ALA A 223 9.30 14.09 7.12
CA ALA A 223 10.02 14.95 6.18
C ALA A 223 10.21 14.28 4.82
N ALA A 224 10.70 13.03 4.79
CA ALA A 224 10.89 12.27 3.55
C ALA A 224 9.57 12.04 2.80
N ARG A 225 8.50 11.74 3.54
CA ARG A 225 7.16 11.60 3.00
C ARG A 225 6.65 12.93 2.40
N LYS A 226 6.75 14.03 3.14
CA LYS A 226 6.34 15.36 2.64
C LYS A 226 7.09 15.71 1.35
N GLU A 227 8.39 15.47 1.30
CA GLU A 227 9.17 15.65 0.09
C GLU A 227 8.66 14.77 -1.08
N ALA A 228 8.41 13.48 -0.82
CA ALA A 228 7.93 12.55 -1.83
C ALA A 228 6.54 12.94 -2.41
N PHE A 229 5.64 13.47 -1.59
CA PHE A 229 4.30 13.90 -2.04
C PHE A 229 4.23 15.37 -2.49
N SER A 230 5.34 16.12 -2.44
CA SER A 230 5.42 17.50 -2.95
C SER A 230 5.94 17.57 -4.39
N LYS A 231 6.37 16.45 -4.98
CA LYS A 231 6.94 16.38 -6.33
C LYS A 231 5.95 15.75 -7.32
N ASP A 232 6.14 16.04 -8.61
CA ASP A 232 5.58 15.27 -9.74
C ASP A 232 4.08 14.96 -9.63
N GLY A 233 3.26 16.00 -9.40
CA GLY A 233 1.80 15.88 -9.30
C GLY A 233 1.27 15.44 -7.92
N GLY A 234 2.16 15.21 -6.95
CA GLY A 234 1.83 14.91 -5.57
C GLY A 234 0.96 13.67 -5.43
N TYR A 235 -0.29 13.85 -4.98
CA TYR A 235 -1.24 12.75 -4.77
C TYR A 235 -1.95 12.27 -6.04
N GLN A 236 -1.77 12.93 -7.20
CA GLN A 236 -2.46 12.55 -8.44
C GLN A 236 -2.29 11.07 -8.81
N ALA A 237 -1.04 10.61 -8.83
CA ALA A 237 -0.66 9.24 -9.15
C ALA A 237 -1.04 8.23 -8.03
N PRO A 238 -0.75 8.49 -6.75
CA PRO A 238 -1.23 7.67 -5.62
C PRO A 238 -2.74 7.39 -5.63
N LEU A 239 -3.58 8.38 -5.95
CA LEU A 239 -5.03 8.20 -5.97
C LEU A 239 -5.51 7.22 -7.07
N ASN A 240 -4.69 6.92 -8.08
CA ASN A 240 -5.04 5.91 -9.09
C ASN A 240 -5.22 4.51 -8.50
N TRP A 241 -4.58 4.19 -7.37
CA TRP A 241 -4.79 2.92 -6.66
C TRP A 241 -6.25 2.74 -6.23
N TYR A 242 -6.88 3.80 -5.71
CA TYR A 242 -8.31 3.79 -5.35
C TYR A 242 -9.20 3.81 -6.59
N ARG A 243 -8.85 4.57 -7.62
CA ARG A 243 -9.63 4.60 -8.87
C ARG A 243 -9.72 3.20 -9.49
N VAL A 244 -8.61 2.45 -9.52
CA VAL A 244 -8.59 1.05 -10.00
C VAL A 244 -9.43 0.13 -9.10
N LEU A 245 -9.35 0.28 -7.78
CA LEU A 245 -10.11 -0.52 -6.83
C LEU A 245 -11.63 -0.28 -6.98
N VAL A 246 -12.06 0.97 -6.90
CA VAL A 246 -13.49 1.35 -6.91
C VAL A 246 -14.14 1.13 -8.27
N SER A 247 -13.41 1.37 -9.37
CA SER A 247 -13.91 1.06 -10.72
C SER A 247 -13.93 -0.44 -11.04
N ASN A 248 -13.43 -1.29 -10.13
CA ASN A 248 -13.29 -2.73 -10.34
C ASN A 248 -12.48 -3.10 -11.59
N SER A 249 -11.54 -2.24 -12.01
CA SER A 249 -10.75 -2.43 -13.24
C SER A 249 -9.89 -3.70 -13.21
N ASN A 250 -9.55 -4.20 -12.02
CA ASN A 250 -8.83 -5.46 -11.86
C ASN A 250 -9.64 -6.69 -12.32
N LEU A 251 -10.98 -6.64 -12.31
CA LEU A 251 -11.81 -7.81 -12.67
C LEU A 251 -11.60 -8.27 -14.12
N GLN A 252 -11.20 -7.35 -14.99
CA GLN A 252 -10.87 -7.65 -16.39
C GLN A 252 -9.67 -8.60 -16.51
N ASP A 253 -8.78 -8.61 -15.52
CA ASP A 253 -7.60 -9.48 -15.46
C ASP A 253 -7.84 -10.80 -14.72
N GLU A 254 -8.93 -10.89 -13.97
CA GLU A 254 -9.18 -11.91 -12.95
C GLU A 254 -10.44 -12.76 -13.25
N PRO A 255 -10.68 -13.24 -14.49
CA PRO A 255 -11.88 -14.04 -14.76
C PRO A 255 -11.82 -15.40 -14.05
N GLY A 256 -12.87 -15.75 -13.32
CA GLY A 256 -13.12 -17.14 -12.87
C GLY A 256 -12.26 -17.67 -11.71
N THR A 257 -11.71 -16.80 -10.86
CA THR A 257 -10.79 -17.18 -9.77
C THR A 257 -11.51 -17.70 -8.52
N SER A 258 -11.81 -19.00 -8.48
CA SER A 258 -12.43 -19.66 -7.31
C SER A 258 -11.43 -20.29 -6.32
N SER A 259 -10.14 -20.44 -6.68
CA SER A 259 -9.13 -21.12 -5.84
C SER A 259 -8.17 -20.17 -5.14
N LEU A 260 -7.90 -20.42 -3.86
CA LEU A 260 -6.80 -19.78 -3.11
C LEU A 260 -5.43 -20.23 -3.65
N PRO A 261 -4.39 -19.38 -3.62
CA PRO A 261 -3.03 -19.79 -3.98
C PRO A 261 -2.55 -20.94 -3.11
N SER A 262 -1.83 -21.91 -3.68
CA SER A 262 -1.31 -23.07 -2.94
C SER A 262 -0.35 -22.70 -1.80
N CYS A 263 0.28 -21.52 -1.87
CA CYS A 263 1.16 -20.98 -0.84
C CYS A 263 0.40 -20.35 0.34
N LEU A 264 -0.91 -20.14 0.22
CA LEU A 264 -1.72 -19.53 1.26
C LEU A 264 -2.21 -20.60 2.25
N GLN A 265 -1.41 -20.87 3.28
CA GLN A 265 -1.88 -21.57 4.48
C GLN A 265 -2.24 -20.51 5.52
N ILE A 266 -3.53 -20.43 5.89
CA ILE A 266 -3.96 -19.54 6.98
C ILE A 266 -3.38 -20.12 8.27
N ALA A 267 -2.43 -19.41 8.87
CA ALA A 267 -1.93 -19.78 10.18
C ALA A 267 -3.08 -19.62 11.19
N ASP A 268 -3.52 -20.71 11.82
CA ASP A 268 -4.42 -20.66 12.96
C ASP A 268 -3.76 -19.79 14.04
N TYR A 269 -4.34 -18.61 14.29
CA TYR A 269 -3.92 -17.73 15.36
C TYR A 269 -4.33 -18.39 16.69
N LYS A 270 -3.55 -19.35 17.17
CA LYS A 270 -3.68 -19.86 18.53
C LYS A 270 -3.34 -18.70 19.47
N SER A 271 -4.36 -18.10 20.07
CA SER A 271 -4.24 -17.02 21.04
C SER A 271 -3.29 -17.44 22.17
N HIS A 272 -2.02 -17.03 22.09
CA HIS A 272 -1.13 -17.10 23.23
C HIS A 272 -1.38 -15.83 24.04
N ARG A 273 -2.43 -15.86 24.86
CA ARG A 273 -2.52 -14.97 26.03
C ARG A 273 -1.59 -15.56 27.08
N GLY A 274 -0.37 -15.04 27.13
CA GLY A 274 0.56 -15.19 28.25
C GLY A 274 0.70 -13.84 28.95
#